data_AF-A0A1L3GMA4-F1
#
_entry.id   AF-A0A1L3GMA4-F1
#
_cell.length_a   1.000
_cell.length_b   1.000
_cell.length_c   1.000
_cell.angle_alpha   90.00
_cell.angle_beta   90.00
_cell.angle_gamma   90.00
#
_symmetry.space_group_name_H-M   'P 1'
#
loop_
_entity.id
_entity.type
_entity.pdbx_description
1 polymer ?
#
loop_
_entity_poly.entity_id
_entity_poly.type
_entity_poly.pdbx_seq_one_letter_code
_entity_poly.pdbx_strand_id
1 'polypeptide(L)'
;MKAVSIFVVVIIFFSLSGLVFGDDDEPLLIPGTGDSQFLLHTLADVFNGTGAGFRVIIPNSIGSTGGIRSLLAGDISLARTARPLNDKERGMGGVEFQFANSPVAVVTNPSVKEIDNLTSAQFADIYAGRYRRWSELGGRTQKFIP
;
A
#
# COMPACT_ATOMS: atom_id res chain seq x y z
N MET A 1 -78.00 9.11 28.79
CA MET A 1 -77.20 7.95 29.22
C MET A 1 -76.70 7.26 27.96
N LYS A 2 -75.42 7.12 27.59
CA LYS A 2 -74.11 7.41 28.21
C LYS A 2 -73.21 7.88 27.06
N ALA A 3 -72.50 8.99 27.25
CA ALA A 3 -71.28 9.26 26.51
C ALA A 3 -70.18 8.40 27.13
N VAL A 4 -69.38 7.70 26.33
CA VAL A 4 -68.04 7.25 26.73
C VAL A 4 -67.12 7.37 25.53
N SER A 5 -66.14 8.25 25.69
CA SER A 5 -65.12 8.64 24.74
C SER A 5 -64.20 7.48 24.37
N ILE A 6 -63.94 7.33 23.07
CA ILE A 6 -62.80 6.53 22.58
C ILE A 6 -61.57 7.43 22.70
N PHE A 7 -60.73 7.13 23.68
CA PHE A 7 -59.42 7.77 23.84
C PHE A 7 -58.43 7.01 22.93
N VAL A 8 -58.25 7.50 21.70
CA VAL A 8 -57.16 7.00 20.84
C VAL A 8 -55.86 7.58 21.40
N VAL A 9 -55.16 6.80 22.23
CA VAL A 9 -53.77 7.08 22.58
C VAL A 9 -52.94 6.77 21.33
N VAL A 10 -52.70 7.79 20.51
CA VAL A 10 -51.64 7.74 19.50
C VAL A 10 -50.32 7.80 20.27
N ILE A 11 -49.79 6.64 20.63
CA ILE A 11 -48.40 6.52 21.09
C ILE A 11 -47.55 6.80 19.85
N ILE A 12 -47.19 8.07 19.67
CA ILE A 12 -46.10 8.45 18.78
C ILE A 12 -44.85 7.83 19.40
N PHE A 13 -44.46 6.66 18.90
CA PHE A 13 -43.09 6.19 19.00
C PHE A 13 -42.25 7.22 18.24
N PHE A 14 -41.86 8.29 18.93
CA PHE A 14 -40.72 9.08 18.55
C PHE A 14 -39.56 8.11 18.73
N SER A 15 -39.25 7.38 17.67
CA SER A 15 -37.99 6.67 17.56
C SER A 15 -36.96 7.76 17.81
N LEU A 16 -36.43 7.74 19.03
CA LEU A 16 -35.12 8.24 19.34
C LEU A 16 -34.21 7.42 18.44
N SER A 17 -34.12 7.79 17.16
CA SER A 17 -32.93 7.61 16.38
C SER A 17 -31.90 8.41 17.16
N GLY A 18 -31.36 7.76 18.19
CA GLY A 18 -30.08 8.13 18.73
C GLY A 18 -29.25 8.39 17.50
N LEU A 19 -28.81 9.63 17.39
CA LEU A 19 -27.74 9.95 16.49
C LEU A 19 -26.62 9.01 16.91
N VAL A 20 -26.50 7.90 16.21
CA VAL A 20 -25.33 7.03 16.31
C VAL A 20 -24.26 7.89 15.68
N PHE A 21 -23.62 8.71 16.50
CA PHE A 21 -22.27 9.13 16.20
C PHE A 21 -21.51 7.81 16.11
N GLY A 22 -21.26 7.35 14.88
CA GLY A 22 -20.34 6.25 14.65
C GLY A 22 -19.02 6.69 15.27
N ASP A 23 -18.70 6.10 16.41
CA ASP A 23 -17.36 6.08 16.94
C ASP A 23 -16.61 5.03 16.10
N ASP A 24 -16.49 5.32 14.80
CA ASP A 24 -15.79 4.43 13.88
C ASP A 24 -14.30 4.71 14.07
N ASP A 25 -13.78 4.20 15.20
CA ASP A 25 -12.36 4.07 15.54
C ASP A 25 -11.65 3.07 14.60
N GLU A 26 -12.17 2.91 13.37
CA GLU A 26 -11.62 2.05 12.35
C GLU A 26 -10.30 2.64 11.87
N PRO A 27 -9.21 1.86 11.95
CA PRO A 27 -7.91 2.35 11.54
C PRO A 27 -7.87 2.58 10.03
N LEU A 28 -7.20 3.65 9.61
CA LEU A 28 -6.84 3.83 8.21
C LEU A 28 -5.79 2.77 7.84
N LEU A 29 -6.22 1.79 7.04
CA LEU A 29 -5.34 0.77 6.48
C LEU A 29 -4.66 1.29 5.21
N ILE A 30 -3.34 1.08 5.11
CA ILE A 30 -2.56 1.43 3.91
C ILE A 30 -1.79 0.21 3.39
N PRO A 31 -2.45 -0.81 2.81
CA PRO A 31 -1.78 -1.96 2.22
C PRO A 31 -1.15 -1.64 0.86
N GLY A 32 -0.23 -2.49 0.40
CA GLY A 32 0.37 -2.36 -0.93
C GLY A 32 1.81 -2.88 -1.01
N THR A 33 2.69 -2.11 -1.65
CA THR A 33 4.09 -2.49 -1.93
C THR A 33 4.93 -2.78 -0.68
N GLY A 34 5.98 -3.61 -0.80
CA GLY A 34 6.95 -3.81 0.27
C GLY A 34 7.94 -2.66 0.41
N ASP A 35 8.24 -1.97 -0.68
CA ASP A 35 9.34 -1.00 -0.77
C ASP A 35 9.24 0.14 0.25
N SER A 36 8.03 0.66 0.46
CA SER A 36 7.77 1.76 1.40
C SER A 36 7.31 1.28 2.80
N GLN A 37 7.32 -0.03 3.07
CA GLN A 37 6.71 -0.58 4.28
C GLN A 37 7.38 -0.09 5.54
N PHE A 38 8.69 -0.25 5.62
CA PHE A 38 9.44 0.18 6.79
C PHE A 38 9.30 1.69 7.03
N LEU A 39 9.45 2.51 5.98
CA LEU A 39 9.30 3.95 6.05
C LEU A 39 7.91 4.36 6.57
N LEU A 40 6.84 3.79 6.00
CA LEU A 40 5.49 4.13 6.40
C LEU A 40 5.12 3.59 7.78
N HIS A 41 5.70 2.48 8.24
CA HIS A 41 5.58 2.06 9.64
C HIS A 41 6.13 3.12 10.58
N THR A 42 7.35 3.62 10.33
CA THR A 42 7.95 4.67 11.16
C THR A 42 7.10 5.95 11.17
N LEU A 43 6.57 6.35 10.01
CA LEU A 43 5.68 7.52 9.92
C LEU A 43 4.35 7.29 10.65
N ALA A 44 3.77 6.09 10.55
CA ALA A 44 2.54 5.73 11.25
C ALA A 44 2.75 5.72 12.77
N ASP A 45 3.87 5.21 13.27
CA ASP A 45 4.18 5.22 14.71
C ASP A 45 4.27 6.65 15.26
N VAL A 46 4.96 7.54 14.54
CA VAL A 46 5.03 8.96 14.90
C VAL A 46 3.65 9.60 14.86
N PHE A 47 2.88 9.39 13.78
CA PHE A 47 1.54 9.95 13.62
C PHE A 47 0.59 9.49 14.73
N ASN A 48 0.55 8.19 15.02
CA ASN A 48 -0.29 7.62 16.07
C ASN A 48 0.09 8.13 17.46
N GLY A 49 1.38 8.43 17.69
CA GLY A 49 1.86 9.05 18.92
C GLY A 49 1.40 10.50 19.14
N THR A 50 0.88 11.18 18.10
CA THR A 50 0.38 12.56 18.24
C THR A 50 -0.97 12.65 18.95
N GLY A 51 -1.69 11.53 19.12
CA GLY A 51 -3.06 11.54 19.61
C GLY A 51 -4.08 12.06 18.59
N ALA A 52 -3.76 11.98 17.29
CA ALA A 52 -4.70 12.28 16.23
C ALA A 52 -5.97 11.41 16.34
N GLY A 53 -7.12 11.94 15.89
CA GLY A 53 -8.44 11.31 16.05
C GLY A 53 -8.70 10.02 15.26
N PHE A 54 -7.66 9.39 14.71
CA PHE A 54 -7.72 8.06 14.09
C PHE A 54 -6.35 7.41 14.11
N ARG A 55 -6.30 6.08 13.99
CA ARG A 55 -5.05 5.32 13.89
C ARG A 55 -4.71 4.97 12.45
N VAL A 56 -3.42 4.99 12.12
CA VAL A 56 -2.89 4.50 10.84
C VAL A 56 -2.23 3.15 11.07
N ILE A 57 -2.59 2.16 10.24
CA ILE A 57 -1.97 0.83 10.24
C ILE A 57 -1.39 0.56 8.85
N ILE A 58 -0.17 0.03 8.83
CA ILE A 58 0.51 -0.42 7.63
C ILE A 58 0.51 -1.96 7.62
N PRO A 59 -0.38 -2.62 6.86
CA PRO A 59 -0.38 -4.07 6.76
C PRO A 59 0.86 -4.60 6.02
N ASN A 60 1.12 -5.89 6.21
CA ASN A 60 2.11 -6.61 5.42
C ASN A 60 1.87 -6.45 3.92
N SER A 61 2.97 -6.39 3.17
CA SER A 61 2.93 -6.22 1.72
C SER A 61 2.05 -7.26 1.03
N ILE A 62 1.16 -6.76 0.18
CA ILE A 62 0.42 -7.54 -0.83
C ILE A 62 0.85 -7.15 -2.26
N GLY A 63 1.96 -6.40 -2.37
CA GLY A 63 2.45 -5.81 -3.61
C GLY A 63 1.62 -4.61 -4.09
N SER A 64 2.20 -3.83 -5.00
CA SER A 64 1.51 -2.68 -5.62
C SER A 64 0.22 -3.10 -6.31
N THR A 65 0.23 -4.21 -7.05
CA THR A 65 -0.94 -4.72 -7.78
C THR A 65 -2.06 -5.13 -6.82
N GLY A 66 -1.73 -5.78 -5.69
CA GLY A 66 -2.71 -6.13 -4.67
C GLY A 66 -3.35 -4.89 -4.06
N GLY A 67 -2.54 -3.90 -3.67
CA GLY A 67 -3.04 -2.64 -3.11
C GLY A 67 -3.95 -1.88 -4.07
N ILE A 68 -3.55 -1.74 -5.33
CA ILE A 68 -4.38 -1.08 -6.35
C ILE A 68 -5.69 -1.84 -6.57
N ARG A 69 -5.65 -3.17 -6.61
CA ARG A 69 -6.87 -3.97 -6.78
C ARG A 69 -7.84 -3.78 -5.62
N SER A 70 -7.38 -3.80 -4.39
CA SER A 70 -8.23 -3.56 -3.21
C SER A 70 -8.80 -2.15 -3.21
N LEU A 71 -8.01 -1.14 -3.60
CA LEU A 71 -8.48 0.24 -3.74
C LEU A 71 -9.60 0.35 -4.77
N LEU A 72 -9.40 -0.20 -5.97
CA LEU A 72 -10.38 -0.14 -7.06
C LEU A 72 -11.60 -1.03 -6.83
N ALA A 73 -11.50 -2.03 -5.95
CA ALA A 73 -12.64 -2.82 -5.49
C ALA A 73 -13.49 -2.09 -4.43
N GLY A 74 -12.97 -1.01 -3.84
CA GLY A 74 -13.61 -0.28 -2.75
C GLY A 74 -13.39 -0.91 -1.37
N ASP A 75 -12.49 -1.89 -1.25
CA ASP A 75 -12.21 -2.57 0.02
C ASP A 75 -11.40 -1.69 0.98
N ILE A 76 -10.67 -0.71 0.44
CA ILE A 76 -9.80 0.22 1.17
C ILE A 76 -9.86 1.61 0.55
N SER A 77 -9.56 2.62 1.35
CA SER A 77 -9.55 4.03 0.92
C SER A 77 -8.20 4.50 0.39
N LEU A 78 -7.11 3.84 0.77
CA LEU A 78 -5.75 4.25 0.42
C LEU A 78 -4.85 3.04 0.21
N ALA A 79 -4.05 3.06 -0.86
CA ALA A 79 -3.05 2.05 -1.16
C ALA A 79 -1.67 2.68 -1.38
N ARG A 80 -0.61 1.97 -0.98
CA ARG A 80 0.78 2.37 -1.22
C ARG A 80 1.39 1.60 -2.38
N THR A 81 1.90 2.30 -3.38
CA THR A 81 2.43 1.69 -4.60
C THR A 81 3.90 2.07 -4.82
N ALA A 82 4.63 1.22 -5.54
CA ALA A 82 6.01 1.48 -6.00
C ALA A 82 6.08 1.79 -7.50
N ARG A 83 4.92 1.98 -8.13
CA ARG A 83 4.80 2.44 -9.52
C ARG A 83 3.62 3.39 -9.65
N PRO A 84 3.63 4.25 -10.68
CA PRO A 84 2.44 4.99 -11.07
C PRO A 84 1.28 4.06 -11.45
N LEU A 85 0.07 4.55 -11.31
CA LEU A 85 -1.12 3.94 -11.91
C LEU A 85 -0.97 3.87 -13.43
N ASN A 86 -1.57 2.86 -14.05
CA ASN A 86 -1.74 2.84 -15.50
C ASN A 86 -3.04 3.54 -15.90
N ASP A 87 -3.25 3.71 -17.21
CA ASP A 87 -4.40 4.46 -17.73
C ASP A 87 -5.74 3.82 -17.38
N LYS A 88 -5.80 2.49 -17.29
CA LYS A 88 -7.01 1.78 -16.88
C LYS A 88 -7.33 2.03 -15.40
N GLU A 89 -6.33 1.95 -14.54
CA GLU A 89 -6.47 2.19 -13.09
C GLU A 89 -6.90 3.64 -12.81
N ARG A 90 -6.32 4.62 -13.52
CA ARG A 90 -6.77 6.01 -13.48
C ARG A 90 -8.20 6.18 -14.01
N GLY A 91 -8.53 5.53 -15.13
CA GLY A 91 -9.86 5.56 -15.72
C GLY A 91 -10.95 4.96 -14.83
N MET A 92 -10.59 4.11 -13.87
CA MET A 92 -11.48 3.57 -12.84
C MET A 92 -11.61 4.48 -11.60
N GLY A 93 -11.07 5.69 -11.64
CA GLY A 93 -11.17 6.67 -10.56
C GLY A 93 -9.98 6.66 -9.58
N GLY A 94 -8.93 5.89 -9.86
CA GLY A 94 -7.71 5.90 -9.06
C GLY A 94 -7.01 7.26 -9.12
N VAL A 95 -6.75 7.86 -7.95
CA VAL A 95 -5.97 9.08 -7.80
C VAL A 95 -4.66 8.75 -7.10
N GLU A 96 -3.55 9.29 -7.60
CA GLU A 96 -2.21 9.03 -7.06
C GLU A 96 -1.51 10.30 -6.59
N PHE A 97 -0.77 10.19 -5.49
CA PHE A 97 0.08 11.25 -4.95
C PHE A 97 1.47 10.69 -4.69
N GLN A 98 2.49 11.35 -5.25
CA GLN A 98 3.88 11.00 -4.99
C GLN A 98 4.32 11.60 -3.64
N PHE A 99 4.73 10.75 -2.71
CA PHE A 99 5.19 11.18 -1.37
C PHE A 99 6.70 10.99 -1.18
N ALA A 100 7.35 10.12 -1.96
CA ALA A 100 8.78 9.85 -1.85
C ALA A 100 9.35 9.27 -3.16
N ASN A 101 10.67 9.37 -3.30
CA ASN A 101 11.46 8.62 -4.28
C ASN A 101 12.31 7.60 -3.53
N SER A 102 12.21 6.32 -3.91
CA SER A 102 13.01 5.24 -3.33
C SER A 102 14.11 4.82 -4.31
N PRO A 103 15.40 5.05 -4.01
CA PRO A 103 16.48 4.57 -4.86
C PRO A 103 16.63 3.06 -4.77
N VAL A 104 16.82 2.40 -5.91
CA VAL A 104 17.15 0.96 -5.99
C VAL A 104 18.62 0.83 -6.35
N ALA A 105 19.36 0.04 -5.57
CA ALA A 105 20.76 -0.27 -5.83
C ALA A 105 20.92 -1.75 -6.18
N VAL A 106 21.78 -2.03 -7.15
CA VAL A 106 22.21 -3.39 -7.48
C VAL A 106 23.42 -3.71 -6.62
N VAL A 107 23.33 -4.79 -5.85
CA VAL A 107 24.42 -5.27 -4.98
C VAL A 107 24.84 -6.66 -5.40
N THR A 108 26.13 -6.92 -5.34
CA THR A 108 26.72 -8.24 -5.64
C THR A 108 27.23 -8.87 -4.35
N ASN A 109 27.52 -10.17 -4.41
CA ASN A 109 28.18 -10.85 -3.30
C ASN A 109 29.59 -10.25 -3.07
N PRO A 110 30.06 -10.06 -1.82
CA PRO A 110 31.39 -9.51 -1.54
C PRO A 110 32.59 -10.26 -2.16
N SER A 111 32.39 -11.49 -2.63
CA SER A 111 33.39 -12.26 -3.37
C SER A 111 33.63 -11.76 -4.80
N VAL A 112 32.71 -10.98 -5.37
CA VAL A 112 32.84 -10.33 -6.68
C VAL A 112 33.58 -9.01 -6.47
N LYS A 113 34.90 -9.02 -6.62
CA LYS A 113 35.76 -7.85 -6.29
C LYS A 113 36.27 -7.10 -7.51
N GLU A 114 36.19 -7.73 -8.67
CA GLU A 114 36.75 -7.24 -9.93
C GLU A 114 35.74 -6.43 -10.76
N ILE A 115 34.48 -6.35 -10.30
CA ILE A 115 33.40 -5.63 -10.98
C ILE A 115 32.94 -4.48 -10.09
N ASP A 116 33.28 -3.27 -10.51
CA ASP A 116 33.05 -2.05 -9.73
C ASP A 116 31.73 -1.37 -10.16
N ASN A 117 31.26 -1.67 -11.37
CA ASN A 117 30.05 -1.10 -11.95
C ASN A 117 29.48 -2.00 -13.06
N LEU A 118 28.18 -1.88 -13.32
CA LEU A 118 27.50 -2.46 -14.47
C LEU A 118 26.74 -1.36 -15.20
N THR A 119 26.86 -1.33 -16.53
CA THR A 119 25.94 -0.53 -17.34
C THR A 119 24.53 -1.12 -17.26
N SER A 120 23.50 -0.31 -17.48
CA SER A 120 22.10 -0.78 -17.52
C SER A 120 21.90 -1.87 -18.59
N ALA A 121 22.63 -1.81 -19.70
CA ALA A 121 22.60 -2.84 -20.74
C ALA A 121 23.18 -4.17 -20.24
N GLN A 122 24.36 -4.16 -19.60
CA GLN A 122 24.95 -5.37 -19.02
C GLN A 122 24.06 -5.97 -17.93
N PHE A 123 23.46 -5.13 -17.08
CA PHE A 123 22.52 -5.57 -16.06
C PHE A 123 21.29 -6.27 -16.69
N ALA A 124 20.68 -5.65 -17.71
CA ALA A 124 19.57 -6.26 -18.44
C ALA A 124 19.99 -7.58 -19.13
N ASP A 125 21.20 -7.64 -19.67
CA ASP A 125 21.74 -8.82 -20.35
C ASP A 125 21.99 -10.00 -19.39
N ILE A 126 22.37 -9.72 -18.14
CA ILE A 126 22.48 -10.73 -17.07
C ILE A 126 21.10 -11.35 -16.80
N TYR A 127 20.07 -10.53 -16.56
CA TYR A 127 18.71 -11.03 -16.28
C TYR A 127 18.04 -11.66 -17.50
N ALA A 128 18.44 -11.26 -18.71
CA ALA A 128 18.04 -11.93 -19.96
C ALA A 128 18.78 -13.26 -20.21
N GLY A 129 19.78 -13.60 -19.39
CA GLY A 129 20.59 -14.82 -19.54
C GLY A 129 21.60 -14.80 -20.69
N ARG A 130 21.88 -13.62 -21.24
CA ARG A 130 22.91 -13.38 -22.28
C ARG A 130 24.31 -13.49 -21.69
N TYR A 131 24.50 -12.94 -20.49
CA TYR A 131 25.68 -13.22 -19.67
C TYR A 131 25.33 -14.27 -18.62
N ARG A 132 26.19 -15.29 -18.45
CA ARG A 132 25.94 -16.40 -17.52
C ARG A 132 26.99 -16.49 -16.40
N ARG A 133 28.14 -15.84 -16.56
CA ARG A 133 29.24 -15.81 -15.60
C ARG A 133 29.86 -14.42 -15.48
N TRP A 134 30.41 -14.13 -14.30
CA TRP A 134 31.13 -12.89 -14.03
C TRP A 134 32.35 -12.70 -14.95
N SER A 135 32.99 -13.80 -15.38
CA SER A 135 34.14 -13.79 -16.28
C SER A 135 33.86 -13.21 -17.66
N GLU A 136 32.61 -13.20 -18.10
CA GLU A 136 32.21 -12.59 -19.36
C GLU A 136 32.19 -11.05 -19.29
N LEU A 137 32.27 -10.50 -18.07
CA LEU A 137 32.31 -9.07 -17.77
C LEU A 137 33.64 -8.64 -17.11
N GLY A 138 34.66 -9.51 -17.13
CA GLY A 138 35.97 -9.23 -16.52
C GLY A 138 36.14 -9.69 -15.07
N GLY A 139 35.14 -10.38 -14.52
CA GLY A 139 35.20 -10.97 -13.19
C GLY A 139 35.75 -12.39 -13.17
N ARG A 140 35.43 -13.13 -12.11
CA ARG A 140 35.83 -14.53 -11.92
C ARG A 140 34.84 -15.51 -12.57
N THR A 141 35.14 -16.80 -12.56
CA THR A 141 34.39 -17.83 -13.31
C THR A 141 33.05 -18.24 -12.70
N GLN A 142 32.63 -17.65 -11.57
CA GLN A 142 31.36 -17.98 -10.92
C GLN A 142 30.17 -17.59 -11.82
N LYS A 143 29.09 -18.36 -11.71
CA LYS A 143 27.83 -18.10 -12.41
C LYS A 143 27.07 -16.94 -11.76
N PHE A 144 26.26 -16.25 -12.56
CA PHE A 144 25.22 -15.38 -12.01
C PHE A 144 24.18 -16.21 -11.29
N ILE A 145 23.80 -15.76 -10.10
CA ILE A 145 22.68 -16.26 -9.32
C ILE A 145 21.87 -15.00 -8.99
N PRO A 146 20.80 -14.71 -9.75
CA PRO A 146 19.94 -13.56 -9.52
C PRO A 146 19.07 -13.72 -8.25
#